data_AF-A0A0H5QLG1-F1
#
_entry.id   AF-A0A0H5QLG1-F1
#
_cell.length_a   1.000
_cell.length_b   1.000
_cell.length_c   1.000
_cell.angle_alpha   90.00
_cell.angle_beta   90.00
_cell.angle_gamma   90.00
#
_symmetry.space_group_name_H-M   'P 1'
#
loop_
_entity.id
_entity.type
_entity.pdbx_description
1 polymer ?
#
loop_
_entity_poly.entity_id
_entity_poly.type
_entity_poly.pdbx_seq_one_letter_code
_entity_poly.pdbx_strand_id
1 'polypeptide(L)'
;MTSQNVAGIAKSNYRQLRVTLTHELNGTASYRVYAKRLNDGWKEQHCIASGSVVHRQPVTSTEDAVALLIDLLRQEMLPGIG
;
A
#
# COMPACT_ATOMS: atom_id res chain seq x y z
N MET A 1 -19.03 -11.11 -19.45
CA MET A 1 -17.56 -10.96 -19.40
C MET A 1 -16.97 -12.22 -18.79
N THR A 2 -16.44 -13.12 -19.61
CA THR A 2 -15.82 -14.37 -19.19
C THR A 2 -14.39 -14.07 -18.71
N SER A 3 -14.12 -14.27 -17.42
CA SER A 3 -12.78 -14.16 -16.85
C SER A 3 -11.88 -15.24 -17.48
N GLN A 4 -10.91 -14.85 -18.30
CA GLN A 4 -9.89 -15.79 -18.78
C GLN A 4 -9.03 -16.20 -17.58
N ASN A 5 -9.20 -17.44 -17.13
CA ASN A 5 -8.27 -18.03 -16.16
C ASN A 5 -6.95 -18.31 -16.90
N VAL A 6 -5.94 -17.48 -16.63
CA VAL A 6 -4.58 -17.72 -17.09
C VAL A 6 -4.07 -19.00 -16.40
N ALA A 7 -3.87 -20.07 -17.17
CA ALA A 7 -3.37 -21.33 -16.66
C ALA A 7 -1.98 -21.13 -16.04
N GLY A 8 -1.81 -21.56 -14.78
CA GLY A 8 -0.53 -21.47 -14.05
C GLY A 8 -0.45 -20.41 -12.96
N ILE A 9 -1.47 -19.55 -12.78
CA ILE A 9 -1.50 -18.65 -11.63
C ILE A 9 -1.95 -19.43 -10.39
N ALA A 10 -1.03 -19.70 -9.48
CA ALA A 10 -1.35 -20.22 -8.14
C ALA A 10 -2.38 -19.31 -7.47
N LYS A 11 -3.38 -19.91 -6.81
CA LYS A 11 -4.52 -19.19 -6.22
C LYS A 11 -4.03 -18.09 -5.26
N SER A 12 -4.25 -16.82 -5.62
CA SER A 12 -4.08 -15.72 -4.67
C SER A 12 -5.19 -15.78 -3.62
N ASN A 13 -4.81 -15.77 -2.34
CA ASN A 13 -5.77 -15.64 -1.24
C ASN A 13 -6.29 -14.20 -1.06
N TYR A 14 -5.62 -13.22 -1.69
CA TYR A 14 -5.91 -11.79 -1.58
C TYR A 14 -6.43 -11.22 -2.90
N ARG A 15 -7.46 -10.38 -2.82
CA ARG A 15 -8.09 -9.76 -3.99
C ARG A 15 -7.56 -8.37 -4.27
N GLN A 16 -7.35 -7.59 -3.21
CA GLN A 16 -7.01 -6.18 -3.31
C GLN A 16 -6.07 -5.78 -2.18
N LEU A 17 -5.12 -4.94 -2.54
CA LEU A 17 -4.38 -4.12 -1.62
C LEU A 17 -4.91 -2.69 -1.69
N ARG A 18 -4.96 -2.01 -0.55
CA ARG A 18 -5.20 -0.58 -0.46
C ARG A 18 -4.03 0.02 0.26
N VAL A 19 -3.45 1.05 -0.33
CA VAL A 19 -2.37 1.79 0.29
C VAL A 19 -2.82 3.23 0.44
N THR A 20 -2.63 3.77 1.63
CA THR A 20 -2.97 5.15 1.96
C THR A 20 -1.72 5.88 2.40
N LEU A 21 -1.52 7.08 1.90
CA LEU A 21 -0.51 8.02 2.31
C LEU A 21 -1.21 9.26 2.88
N THR A 22 -0.77 9.73 4.03
CA THR A 22 -1.22 10.98 4.63
C THR A 22 0.00 11.85 4.88
N HIS A 23 0.05 13.04 4.29
CA HIS A 23 1.08 14.04 4.58
C HIS A 23 0.53 15.08 5.56
N GLU A 24 1.14 15.12 6.74
CA GLU A 24 0.76 16.00 7.84
C GLU A 24 1.46 17.36 7.71
N LEU A 25 0.84 18.41 8.25
CA LEU A 25 1.37 19.79 8.20
C LEU A 25 2.72 19.96 8.90
N ASN A 26 3.09 19.04 9.79
CA ASN A 26 4.37 19.06 10.50
C ASN A 26 5.52 18.41 9.70
N GLY A 27 5.29 18.05 8.43
CA GLY A 27 6.28 17.39 7.58
C GLY A 27 6.44 15.90 7.88
N THR A 28 5.49 15.27 8.57
CA THR A 28 5.43 13.82 8.73
C THR A 28 4.56 13.22 7.64
N ALA A 29 5.06 12.20 6.94
CA ALA A 29 4.25 11.37 6.06
C ALA A 29 3.96 10.05 6.76
N SER A 30 2.68 9.71 6.94
CA SER A 30 2.26 8.42 7.46
C SER A 30 1.67 7.56 6.34
N TYR A 31 1.87 6.25 6.43
CA TYR A 31 1.31 5.31 5.46
C TYR A 31 0.61 4.16 6.18
N ARG A 32 -0.36 3.58 5.49
CA ARG A 32 -1.00 2.31 5.89
C ARG A 32 -1.25 1.44 4.67
N VAL A 33 -1.09 0.15 4.86
CA VAL A 33 -1.24 -0.87 3.83
C VAL A 33 -2.26 -1.86 4.35
N TYR A 34 -3.31 -2.06 3.58
CA TYR A 34 -4.38 -2.97 3.90
C TYR A 34 -4.46 -4.07 2.85
N ALA A 35 -4.68 -5.31 3.28
CA ALA A 35 -4.87 -6.46 2.40
C ALA A 35 -6.16 -7.18 2.75
N LYS A 36 -7.06 -7.33 1.78
CA LYS A 36 -8.30 -8.09 1.97
C LYS A 36 -8.35 -9.34 1.11
N ARG A 37 -9.00 -10.38 1.64
CA ARG A 37 -9.20 -11.66 0.94
C ARG A 37 -10.28 -11.57 -0.13
N LEU A 38 -10.36 -12.62 -0.95
CA LEU A 38 -11.28 -12.72 -2.10
C LEU A 38 -12.75 -12.42 -1.77
N ASN A 39 -13.21 -12.88 -0.62
CA ASN A 39 -14.62 -12.83 -0.24
C ASN A 39 -14.90 -11.84 0.90
N ASP A 40 -13.91 -11.04 1.29
CA ASP A 40 -14.03 -10.15 2.43
C ASP A 40 -14.33 -8.71 1.98
N GLY A 41 -15.06 -7.98 2.83
CA GLY A 41 -15.17 -6.52 2.77
C GLY A 41 -13.89 -5.82 3.24
N TRP A 42 -13.84 -4.49 3.21
CA TRP A 42 -12.78 -3.74 3.90
C TRP A 42 -13.12 -3.62 5.38
N LYS A 43 -12.17 -3.95 6.25
CA LYS A 43 -12.25 -3.76 7.70
C LYS A 43 -10.92 -3.19 8.19
N GLU A 44 -10.91 -2.42 9.27
CA GLU A 44 -9.68 -1.80 9.81
C GLU A 44 -8.60 -2.84 10.18
N GLN A 45 -9.04 -4.00 10.70
CA GLN A 45 -8.22 -5.18 10.99
C GLN A 45 -7.50 -5.81 9.78
N HIS A 46 -7.73 -5.30 8.56
CA HIS A 46 -6.97 -5.69 7.37
C HIS A 46 -5.68 -4.88 7.20
N CYS A 47 -5.34 -3.97 8.12
CA CYS A 47 -4.06 -3.27 8.12
C CYS A 47 -2.93 -4.26 8.37
N ILE A 48 -2.04 -4.43 7.39
CA ILE A 48 -0.89 -5.35 7.44
C ILE A 48 0.43 -4.62 7.67
N ALA A 49 0.49 -3.33 7.38
CA ALA A 49 1.65 -2.49 7.67
C ALA A 49 1.21 -1.03 7.86
N SER A 50 1.89 -0.35 8.76
CA SER A 50 1.74 1.09 8.96
C SER A 50 3.03 1.67 9.48
N GLY A 51 3.32 2.91 9.11
CA GLY A 51 4.50 3.61 9.60
C GLY A 51 4.40 5.09 9.35
N SER A 52 5.43 5.81 9.79
CA SER A 52 5.57 7.23 9.52
C SER A 52 7.03 7.59 9.36
N VAL A 53 7.30 8.52 8.44
CA VAL A 53 8.63 9.07 8.20
C VAL A 53 8.57 10.58 8.18
N VAL A 54 9.69 11.21 8.48
CA VAL A 54 9.83 12.64 8.27
C VAL A 54 10.06 12.89 6.79
N HIS A 55 9.13 13.58 6.14
CA HIS A 55 9.21 14.00 4.74
C HIS A 55 9.01 15.52 4.65
N ARG A 56 10.14 16.23 4.56
CA ARG A 56 10.20 17.70 4.62
C ARG A 56 9.90 18.40 3.30
N GLN A 57 9.84 17.65 2.20
CA GLN A 57 9.48 18.22 0.91
C GLN A 57 7.96 18.33 0.81
N PRO A 58 7.45 19.40 0.20
CA PRO A 58 6.01 19.54 0.00
C PRO A 58 5.54 18.53 -1.06
N VAL A 59 4.47 17.80 -0.76
CA VAL A 59 3.77 16.97 -1.75
C VAL A 59 2.79 17.88 -2.47
N THR A 60 3.14 18.31 -3.68
CA THR A 60 2.37 19.34 -4.42
C THR A 60 1.52 18.78 -5.54
N SER A 61 1.77 17.54 -5.94
CA SER A 61 1.07 16.85 -7.02
C SER A 61 0.68 15.42 -6.63
N THR A 62 -0.17 14.80 -7.45
CA THR A 62 -0.50 13.38 -7.26
C THR A 62 0.72 12.50 -7.54
N GLU A 63 1.56 12.90 -8.48
CA GLU A 63 2.81 12.26 -8.85
C GLU A 63 3.82 12.26 -7.69
N ASP A 64 3.96 13.39 -6.98
CA ASP A 64 4.80 13.47 -5.78
C ASP A 64 4.31 12.49 -4.70
N ALA A 65 2.99 12.40 -4.50
CA ALA A 65 2.39 11.50 -3.53
C ALA A 65 2.63 10.03 -3.89
N VAL A 66 2.51 9.68 -5.17
CA VAL A 66 2.81 8.32 -5.67
C VAL A 66 4.29 8.00 -5.52
N ALA A 67 5.19 8.92 -5.87
CA ALA A 67 6.64 8.73 -5.73
C ALA A 67 7.03 8.50 -4.27
N LEU A 68 6.57 9.37 -3.36
CA LEU A 68 6.79 9.22 -1.92
C LEU A 68 6.26 7.89 -1.40
N LEU A 69 5.08 7.47 -1.85
CA LEU A 69 4.53 6.19 -1.43
C LEU A 69 5.38 5.00 -1.91
N ILE A 70 5.84 5.03 -3.16
CA ILE A 70 6.73 3.98 -3.71
C ILE A 70 8.02 3.90 -2.90
N ASP A 71 8.63 5.05 -2.57
CA ASP A 71 9.87 5.09 -1.81
C ASP A 71 9.67 4.58 -0.38
N LEU A 72 8.57 4.94 0.27
CA LEU A 72 8.19 4.40 1.58
C LEU A 72 8.04 2.88 1.56
N LEU A 73 7.35 2.35 0.55
CA LEU A 73 7.18 0.90 0.40
C LEU A 73 8.50 0.18 0.10
N ARG A 74 9.43 0.81 -0.63
CA ARG A 74 10.77 0.24 -0.87
C ARG A 74 11.62 0.18 0.39
N GLN A 75 11.52 1.19 1.26
CA GLN A 75 12.33 1.30 2.47
C GLN A 75 11.79 0.41 3.60
N GLU A 76 10.47 0.45 3.85
CA GLU A 76 9.87 -0.13 5.06
C GLU A 76 9.17 -1.48 4.82
N MET A 77 8.76 -1.79 3.58
CA MET A 77 7.92 -2.97 3.31
C MET A 77 8.66 -4.21 2.77
N LEU A 78 10.00 -4.24 2.77
CA LEU A 78 10.76 -5.42 2.34
C LEU A 78 11.82 -5.97 3.32
N PRO A 79 11.64 -5.99 4.66
CA PRO A 79 12.44 -6.90 5.47
C PRO A 79 11.93 -8.34 5.26
N GLY A 80 12.62 -9.13 4.43
CA GLY A 80 12.41 -10.58 4.32
C GLY A 80 11.73 -11.12 3.04
N ILE A 81 11.69 -10.35 1.94
CA ILE A 81 11.64 -10.95 0.61
C ILE A 81 13.08 -11.01 0.10
N GLY A 82 13.75 -12.11 0.46
CA GLY A 82 15.09 -12.51 0.05
C GLY A 82 15.19 -14.03 0.13
#